data_AF-A0A0G0BLA4-F1
#
_entry.id   AF-A0A0G0BLA4-F1
#
_cell.length_a   1.000
_cell.length_b   1.000
_cell.length_c   1.000
_cell.angle_alpha   90.00
_cell.angle_beta   90.00
_cell.angle_gamma   90.00
#
_symmetry.space_group_name_H-M   'P 1'
#
loop_
_entity.id
_entity.type
_entity.pdbx_description
1 polymer ?
#
loop_
_entity_poly.entity_id
_entity_poly.type
_entity_poly.pdbx_seq_one_letter_code
_entity_poly.pdbx_strand_id
1 'polypeptide(L)' 'MDLQGIATALAIGIGAIGPGIGIGMLAGKGLEAIGRNPEAASEIRTNMILTTAFCEAIAIYALVVALIIKFV' A
#
# COMPACT_ATOMS: atom_id res chain seq x y z
N MET A 1 11.66 -8.93 23.92
CA MET A 1 10.50 -9.12 23.02
C MET A 1 9.94 -10.50 23.27
N ASP A 2 8.66 -10.59 23.52
CA ASP A 2 7.93 -11.86 23.53
C ASP A 2 7.69 -12.33 22.09
N LEU A 3 7.39 -13.63 21.93
CA LEU A 3 7.12 -14.22 20.62
C LEU A 3 5.96 -13.51 19.91
N GLN A 4 4.95 -13.08 20.68
CA GLN A 4 3.80 -12.33 20.18
C GLN A 4 4.20 -10.98 19.59
N GLY A 5 5.10 -10.23 20.24
CA GLY A 5 5.62 -8.97 19.70
C GLY A 5 6.42 -9.16 18.41
N ILE A 6 7.23 -10.22 18.32
CA ILE A 6 7.97 -10.55 17.08
C ILE A 6 6.98 -10.90 15.96
N ALA A 7 6.00 -11.75 16.22
CA ALA A 7 5.00 -12.15 15.24
C ALA A 7 4.16 -10.96 14.74
N THR A 8 3.75 -10.06 15.65
CA THR A 8 3.03 -8.82 15.31
C THR A 8 3.85 -7.95 14.37
N ALA A 9 5.13 -7.71 14.71
CA ALA A 9 6.03 -6.88 13.91
C ALA A 9 6.30 -7.47 12.52
N LEU A 10 6.47 -8.78 12.42
CA LEU A 10 6.67 -9.47 11.15
C LEU A 10 5.42 -9.43 10.27
N ALA A 11 4.22 -9.63 10.85
CA ALA A 11 2.97 -9.60 10.10
C ALA A 11 2.74 -8.24 9.41
N ILE A 12 2.88 -7.14 10.15
CA ILE A 12 2.73 -5.80 9.56
C ILE A 12 3.92 -5.42 8.68
N GLY A 13 5.14 -5.72 9.13
CA GLY A 13 6.37 -5.33 8.43
C GLY A 13 6.48 -5.96 7.05
N ILE A 14 6.24 -7.28 6.95
CA ILE A 14 6.28 -8.00 5.66
C ILE A 14 5.04 -7.67 4.84
N GLY A 15 3.87 -7.60 5.48
CA GLY A 15 2.60 -7.32 4.80
C GLY A 15 2.53 -5.94 4.14
N ALA A 16 3.29 -4.97 4.62
CA ALA A 16 3.37 -3.62 4.05
C ALA A 16 4.30 -3.51 2.82
N ILE A 17 5.22 -4.47 2.60
CA ILE A 17 6.22 -4.38 1.51
C ILE A 17 5.55 -4.37 0.14
N GLY A 18 4.66 -5.32 -0.13
CA GLY A 18 3.95 -5.43 -1.40
C GLY A 18 3.15 -4.17 -1.75
N PRO A 19 2.25 -3.70 -0.85
CA PRO A 19 1.54 -2.44 -1.00
C PRO A 19 2.47 -1.24 -1.21
N GLY A 20 3.53 -1.10 -0.39
CA GLY A 20 4.48 0.01 -0.51
C GLY A 20 5.16 0.07 -1.87
N ILE A 21 5.59 -1.09 -2.41
CA ILE A 21 6.15 -1.18 -3.76
C ILE A 21 5.09 -0.83 -4.82
N GLY A 22 3.89 -1.40 -4.70
CA GLY A 22 2.79 -1.15 -5.64
C GLY A 22 2.43 0.34 -5.73
N ILE A 23 2.27 1.00 -4.59
CA ILE A 23 1.97 2.44 -4.51
C ILE A 23 3.10 3.27 -5.13
N GLY A 24 4.36 2.95 -4.80
CA GLY A 24 5.51 3.63 -5.39
C GLY A 24 5.56 3.53 -6.91
N MET A 25 5.28 2.34 -7.46
CA MET A 25 5.22 2.12 -8.90
C MET A 25 4.05 2.85 -9.57
N LEU A 26 2.86 2.81 -8.97
CA LEU A 26 1.67 3.51 -9.47
C LEU A 26 1.90 5.02 -9.49
N ALA A 27 2.43 5.59 -8.41
CA ALA A 27 2.75 7.00 -8.30
C ALA A 27 3.83 7.42 -9.33
N GLY A 28 4.93 6.67 -9.42
CA GLY A 28 6.01 6.96 -10.37
C GLY A 28 5.52 6.96 -11.82
N LYS A 29 4.83 5.90 -12.24
CA LYS A 29 4.27 5.78 -13.60
C LYS A 29 3.19 6.82 -13.88
N GLY A 30 2.35 7.12 -12.88
CA GLY A 30 1.32 8.15 -13.00
C GLY A 30 1.93 9.53 -13.23
N LEU A 31 2.97 9.89 -12.48
CA LEU A 31 3.68 11.17 -12.65
C LEU A 31 4.41 11.26 -14.00
N GLU A 32 5.06 10.19 -14.45
CA GLU A 32 5.66 10.12 -15.79
C GLU A 32 4.60 10.32 -16.90
N ALA A 33 3.44 9.68 -16.77
CA ALA A 33 2.34 9.80 -17.73
C ALA A 33 1.77 11.24 -17.77
N ILE A 34 1.60 11.86 -16.59
CA ILE A 34 1.17 13.27 -16.48
C ILE A 34 2.20 14.20 -17.11
N GLY A 35 3.50 13.97 -16.89
CA GLY A 35 4.57 14.76 -17.49
C GLY A 35 4.59 14.68 -19.03
N ARG A 36 4.19 13.54 -19.60
CA ARG A 36 4.09 13.34 -21.05
C ARG A 36 2.81 13.92 -21.65
N ASN A 37 1.69 13.85 -20.93
CA ASN A 37 0.42 14.41 -21.35
C ASN A 37 -0.29 15.14 -20.19
N PRO A 38 -0.02 16.44 -20.00
CA PRO A 38 -0.61 17.23 -18.93
C PRO A 38 -2.14 17.35 -19.00
N GLU A 39 -2.73 17.28 -20.19
CA GLU A 39 -4.18 17.40 -20.39
C GLU A 39 -4.94 16.19 -19.81
N ALA A 40 -4.30 15.02 -19.77
CA ALA A 40 -4.87 13.80 -19.20
C ALA A 40 -4.70 13.69 -17.68
N ALA A 41 -4.17 14.72 -17.00
CA ALA A 41 -3.76 14.60 -15.60
C ALA A 41 -4.89 14.25 -14.63
N SER A 42 -6.11 14.76 -14.88
CA SER A 42 -7.27 14.48 -14.03
C SER A 42 -7.68 13.00 -14.10
N GLU A 43 -7.73 12.43 -15.30
CA GLU A 43 -8.07 11.02 -15.52
C GLU A 43 -7.00 10.09 -14.93
N ILE A 44 -5.72 10.39 -15.18
CA ILE A 44 -4.60 9.62 -14.62
C ILE A 44 -4.65 9.62 -13.10
N ARG A 45 -4.86 10.78 -12.47
CA ARG A 45 -4.99 10.89 -11.00
C ARG A 45 -6.16 10.07 -10.47
N THR A 46 -7.30 10.08 -11.15
CA THR A 46 -8.49 9.33 -10.73
C THR A 46 -8.21 7.83 -10.71
N ASN A 47 -7.65 7.29 -11.80
CA ASN A 47 -7.28 5.88 -11.90
C ASN A 47 -6.17 5.50 -10.91
N MET A 48 -5.20 6.40 -10.70
CA MET A 48 -4.12 6.20 -9.73
C MET A 48 -4.65 6.14 -8.29
N ILE A 49 -5.61 6.99 -7.90
CA ILE A 49 -6.22 6.93 -6.57
C ILE A 49 -6.95 5.60 -6.37
N LEU A 50 -7.75 5.15 -7.35
CA LEU A 50 -8.48 3.88 -7.25
C LEU A 50 -7.54 2.69 -7.07
N THR A 51 -6.49 2.61 -7.90
CA THR A 51 -5.49 1.53 -7.82
C THR A 51 -4.67 1.58 -6.52
N THR A 52 -4.30 2.79 -6.07
CA THR A 52 -3.63 2.99 -4.78
C THR A 52 -4.51 2.53 -3.62
N ALA A 53 -5.82 2.80 -3.65
CA ALA A 53 -6.75 2.33 -2.62
C ALA A 53 -6.82 0.79 -2.55
N PHE A 54 -6.75 0.10 -3.69
CA PHE A 54 -6.67 -1.37 -3.70
C PHE A 54 -5.35 -1.89 -3.13
N CYS A 55 -4.21 -1.22 -3.39
CA CYS A 55 -2.95 -1.55 -2.73
C CYS A 55 -3.05 -1.36 -1.21
N GLU A 56 -3.66 -0.26 -0.77
CA GLU A 56 -3.81 0.04 0.66
C GLU A 56 -4.70 -0.98 1.37
N ALA A 57 -5.74 -1.50 0.70
CA ALA A 57 -6.59 -2.55 1.26
C ALA A 57 -5.78 -3.80 1.67
N ILE A 58 -4.74 -4.15 0.92
CA ILE A 58 -3.84 -5.27 1.25
C ILE A 58 -3.01 -4.95 2.51
N ALA A 59 -2.51 -3.72 2.63
CA ALA A 59 -1.80 -3.27 3.84
C ALA A 59 -2.72 -3.28 5.07
N ILE A 60 -3.99 -2.88 4.91
CA ILE A 60 -4.99 -2.92 5.98
C ILE A 60 -5.24 -4.37 6.43
N TYR A 61 -5.29 -5.36 5.53
CA TYR A 61 -5.41 -6.75 5.95
C TYR A 61 -4.20 -7.22 6.78
N ALA A 62 -2.99 -6.82 6.42
CA ALA A 62 -1.80 -7.09 7.23
C ALA A 62 -1.87 -6.43 8.62
N LEU A 63 -2.38 -5.19 8.69
CA LEU A 63 -2.62 -4.49 9.95
C LEU A 63 -3.67 -5.23 10.81
N VAL A 64 -4.78 -5.66 10.21
CA VAL A 64 -5.83 -6.41 10.92
C VAL A 64 -5.27 -7.70 11.51
N VAL A 65 -4.48 -8.46 10.74
CA VAL A 65 -3.83 -9.69 11.23
C VAL A 65 -2.85 -9.37 12.36
N ALA A 66 -2.04 -8.31 12.24
CA ALA A 66 -1.11 -7.91 13.29
C ALA A 66 -1.85 -7.51 14.58
N LEU A 67 -2.97 -6.80 14.48
CA LEU A 67 -3.81 -6.44 15.63
C LEU A 67 -4.43 -7.68 16.29
N ILE A 68 -4.91 -8.64 15.50
CA ILE A 68 -5.41 -9.92 16.03
C ILE A 68 -4.30 -10.65 16.80
N ILE A 69 -3.11 -10.79 16.23
CA ILE A 69 -1.96 -11.44 16.90
C ILE A 69 -1.62 -10.71 18.21
N LYS A 70 -1.78 -9.39 18.28
CA LYS A 70 -1.37 -8.60 19.44
C LYS A 70 -2.38 -8.61 20.59
N PHE A 71 -3.67 -8.71 20.28
CA PHE A 71 -4.74 -8.45 21.26
C PHE A 71 -5.68 -9.63 21.50
N VAL A 72 -5.62 -10.68 20.68
CA VAL A 72 -6.40 -11.92 20.82
C VAL A 72 -5.46 -13.05 21.17
#